data_AF-A0A0B6Z110-F1
#
_entry.id   AF-A0A0B6Z110-F1
#
_cell.length_a   1.000
_cell.length_b   1.000
_cell.length_c   1.000
_cell.angle_alpha   90.00
_cell.angle_beta   90.00
_cell.angle_gamma   90.00
#
_symmetry.space_group_name_H-M   'P 1'
#
loop_
_entity.id
_entity.type
_entity.pdbx_description
1 polymer ?
#
loop_
_entity_poly.entity_id
_entity_poly.type
_entity_poly.pdbx_seq_one_letter_code
_entity_poly.pdbx_strand_id
1 'polypeptide(L)'
;LLWLPLELPPHVHIIISTNSDEKYTSLAAVRSLLTGHNSSFLEVGQLSEQEALTILRNELNNKKRSITDQQIVAFVEAFKRCPYPLFLKMTITDAIKWTSYQTIDVSKIGETMTNVVTSRFARLERDHGEPLIRRAVGYITASRQGLTSNEMEDIMSLDDTIMDDVVTTYKLSRRRIPTLLWIRLQEDMNDLITECW
;
A
#
# COMPACT_ATOMS: atom_id res chain seq x y z
N LEU A 1 -7.50 -17.29 -19.62
CA LEU A 1 -6.25 -16.76 -20.22
C LEU A 1 -6.31 -16.73 -21.76
N LEU A 2 -7.47 -16.49 -22.37
CA LEU A 2 -7.64 -16.50 -23.83
C LEU A 2 -6.85 -15.38 -24.56
N TRP A 3 -6.34 -14.40 -23.81
CA TRP A 3 -5.56 -13.28 -24.35
C TRP A 3 -4.07 -13.58 -24.51
N LEU A 4 -3.55 -14.68 -23.93
CA LEU A 4 -2.12 -14.97 -23.92
C LEU A 4 -1.71 -15.70 -25.22
N PRO A 5 -0.83 -15.12 -26.06
CA PRO A 5 -0.39 -15.77 -27.29
C PRO A 5 0.51 -16.98 -27.01
N LEU A 6 0.34 -18.05 -27.80
CA LEU A 6 1.16 -19.26 -27.75
C LEU A 6 2.49 -19.11 -28.50
N GLU A 7 2.47 -18.36 -29.60
CA GLU A 7 3.65 -18.07 -30.41
C GLU A 7 3.97 -16.59 -30.35
N LEU A 8 5.24 -16.27 -30.08
CA LEU A 8 5.73 -14.91 -30.01
C LEU A 8 6.52 -14.56 -31.28
N PRO A 9 6.39 -13.33 -31.81
CA PRO A 9 7.24 -12.87 -32.89
C PRO A 9 8.73 -12.91 -32.51
N PRO A 10 9.64 -12.91 -33.51
CA PRO A 10 11.08 -12.83 -33.25
C PRO A 10 11.42 -11.62 -32.38
N HIS A 11 12.33 -11.82 -31.43
CA HIS A 11 12.79 -10.81 -30.47
C HIS A 11 11.74 -10.30 -29.46
N VAL A 12 10.56 -10.93 -29.37
CA VAL A 12 9.55 -10.62 -28.36
C VAL A 12 9.61 -11.63 -27.22
N HIS A 13 9.64 -11.14 -25.99
CA HIS A 13 9.59 -11.96 -24.77
C HIS A 13 8.43 -11.48 -23.91
N ILE A 14 7.70 -12.40 -23.29
CA ILE A 14 6.64 -12.10 -22.34
C ILE A 14 7.05 -12.60 -20.96
N ILE A 15 6.91 -11.74 -19.95
CA ILE A 15 7.06 -12.09 -18.54
C ILE A 15 5.67 -12.05 -17.91
N ILE A 16 5.27 -13.16 -17.29
CA ILE A 16 3.97 -13.28 -16.61
C ILE A 16 4.24 -13.50 -15.14
N SER A 17 3.62 -12.66 -14.30
CA SER A 17 3.56 -12.88 -12.86
C SER A 17 2.19 -13.46 -12.50
N THR A 18 2.18 -14.52 -11.69
CA THR A 18 0.96 -15.13 -11.16
C THR A 18 1.19 -15.55 -9.73
N ASN A 19 0.11 -15.58 -8.94
CA ASN A 19 0.14 -16.13 -7.59
C ASN A 19 0.23 -17.67 -7.66
N SER A 20 1.03 -18.26 -6.77
CA SER A 20 1.21 -19.71 -6.63
C SER A 20 0.17 -20.39 -5.73
N ASP A 21 -0.64 -19.61 -5.01
CA ASP A 21 -1.70 -20.12 -4.14
C ASP A 21 -2.76 -20.91 -4.95
N GLU A 22 -3.03 -22.14 -4.51
CA GLU A 22 -3.93 -23.11 -5.15
C GLU A 22 -5.35 -22.59 -5.34
N LYS A 23 -5.77 -21.59 -4.55
CA LYS A 23 -7.08 -20.96 -4.71
C LYS A 23 -7.24 -20.23 -6.05
N TYR A 24 -6.14 -19.90 -6.73
CA TYR A 24 -6.15 -19.24 -8.03
C TYR A 24 -5.88 -20.23 -9.17
N THR A 25 -6.75 -20.21 -10.18
CA THR A 25 -6.64 -21.10 -11.36
C THR A 25 -5.61 -20.63 -12.39
N SER A 26 -5.07 -19.42 -12.24
CA SER A 26 -4.17 -18.77 -13.19
C SER A 26 -2.89 -19.57 -13.43
N LEU A 27 -2.22 -20.03 -12.36
CA LEU A 27 -0.97 -20.80 -12.51
C LEU A 27 -1.20 -22.15 -13.19
N ALA A 28 -2.26 -22.86 -12.82
CA ALA A 28 -2.62 -24.13 -13.45
C ALA A 28 -2.92 -23.95 -14.95
N ALA A 29 -3.65 -22.89 -15.31
CA ALA A 29 -3.95 -22.57 -16.70
C ALA A 29 -2.68 -22.21 -17.50
N VAL A 30 -1.74 -21.44 -16.94
CA VAL A 30 -0.46 -21.13 -17.60
C VAL A 30 0.41 -22.38 -17.75
N ARG A 31 0.47 -23.24 -16.72
CA ARG A 31 1.21 -24.52 -16.80
C ARG A 31 0.63 -25.45 -17.87
N SER A 32 -0.69 -25.50 -18.01
CA SER A 32 -1.35 -26.27 -19.06
C SER A 32 -1.12 -25.71 -20.46
N LEU A 33 -0.92 -24.39 -20.58
CA LEU A 33 -0.75 -23.72 -21.86
C LEU A 33 0.71 -23.77 -22.34
N LEU A 34 1.67 -23.78 -21.40
CA LEU A 34 3.11 -23.84 -21.65
C LEU A 34 3.70 -25.24 -21.40
N THR A 35 2.94 -26.29 -21.70
CA THR A 35 3.39 -27.69 -21.54
C THR A 35 4.67 -27.92 -22.34
N GLY A 36 5.79 -28.19 -21.64
CA GLY A 36 7.11 -28.38 -22.24
C GLY A 36 8.13 -27.27 -21.91
N HIS A 37 7.68 -26.12 -21.41
CA HIS A 37 8.54 -25.00 -21.02
C HIS A 37 8.77 -24.92 -19.50
N ASN A 38 9.02 -26.06 -18.85
CA ASN A 38 9.21 -26.09 -17.39
C ASN A 38 10.41 -25.25 -16.90
N SER A 39 11.43 -25.08 -17.74
CA SER A 39 12.59 -24.22 -17.47
C SER A 39 12.27 -22.72 -17.46
N SER A 40 11.08 -22.32 -17.92
CA SER A 40 10.63 -20.93 -17.99
C SER A 40 9.82 -20.49 -16.76
N PHE A 41 9.66 -21.38 -15.77
CA PHE A 41 9.00 -21.05 -14.50
C PHE A 41 10.05 -20.74 -13.43
N LEU A 42 9.96 -19.55 -12.87
CA LEU A 42 10.74 -19.12 -11.71
C LEU A 42 9.80 -18.91 -10.54
N GLU A 43 10.02 -19.68 -9.46
CA GLU A 43 9.32 -19.44 -8.20
C GLU A 43 10.02 -18.33 -7.42
N VAL A 44 9.26 -17.31 -7.04
CA VAL A 44 9.74 -16.24 -6.18
C VAL A 44 9.41 -16.61 -4.74
N GLY A 45 10.43 -17.00 -3.99
CA GLY A 45 10.31 -17.38 -2.58
C GLY A 45 10.03 -16.20 -1.65
N GLN A 46 9.93 -16.50 -0.35
CA GLN A 46 9.84 -15.48 0.69
C GLN A 46 11.18 -14.75 0.85
N LEU A 47 11.11 -13.48 1.22
CA LEU A 47 12.28 -12.67 1.53
C LEU A 47 12.93 -13.15 2.83
N SER A 48 14.25 -13.35 2.78
CA SER A 48 15.06 -13.63 3.97
C SER A 48 15.27 -12.36 4.82
N GLU A 49 15.64 -12.56 6.09
CA GLU A 49 15.99 -11.46 6.99
C GLU A 49 17.17 -10.62 6.48
N GLN A 50 18.14 -11.28 5.84
CA GLN A 50 19.32 -10.61 5.30
C GLN A 50 18.96 -9.71 4.11
N GLU A 51 18.07 -10.18 3.23
CA GLU A 51 17.53 -9.37 2.14
C GLU A 51 16.70 -8.20 2.66
N ALA A 52 15.82 -8.44 3.64
CA ALA A 52 15.04 -7.39 4.28
C ALA A 52 15.92 -6.29 4.92
N LEU A 53 16.99 -6.68 5.62
CA LEU A 53 17.97 -5.75 6.19
C LEU A 53 18.74 -4.99 5.11
N THR A 54 19.08 -5.65 4.01
CA THR A 54 19.79 -5.02 2.88
C THR A 54 18.90 -3.97 2.22
N ILE A 55 17.62 -4.30 1.99
CA ILE A 55 16.62 -3.37 1.46
C ILE A 55 16.42 -2.18 2.41
N LEU A 56 16.25 -2.43 3.71
CA LEU A 56 16.12 -1.38 4.73
C LEU A 56 17.33 -0.42 4.71
N ARG A 57 18.55 -0.96 4.71
CA ARG A 57 19.78 -0.15 4.69
C ARG A 57 19.90 0.67 3.42
N ASN A 58 19.56 0.08 2.27
CA ASN A 58 19.58 0.80 1.00
C ASN A 58 18.57 1.96 1.00
N GLU A 59 17.35 1.74 1.47
CA GLU A 59 16.33 2.78 1.57
C GLU A 59 16.72 3.91 2.55
N LEU A 60 17.27 3.55 3.71
CA LEU A 60 17.79 4.52 4.68
C LEU A 60 18.93 5.37 4.08
N ASN A 61 19.87 4.73 3.38
CA ASN A 61 20.98 5.43 2.73
C ASN A 61 20.48 6.37 1.62
N ASN A 62 19.55 5.90 0.79
CA ASN A 62 18.92 6.71 -0.26
C ASN A 62 18.24 7.97 0.31
N LYS A 63 17.63 7.85 1.50
CA LYS A 63 17.00 8.98 2.21
C LYS A 63 17.97 9.76 3.11
N LYS A 64 19.26 9.39 3.15
CA LYS A 64 20.29 9.98 4.04
C LYS A 64 19.89 9.93 5.52
N ARG A 65 19.29 8.82 5.94
CA ARG A 65 18.79 8.59 7.30
C ARG A 65 19.51 7.40 7.93
N SER A 66 19.50 7.35 9.25
CA SER A 66 19.95 6.21 10.04
C SER A 66 18.96 5.97 11.18
N ILE A 67 18.91 4.72 11.63
CA ILE A 67 18.13 4.29 12.80
C ILE A 67 19.07 3.59 13.78
N THR A 68 18.65 3.47 15.04
CA THR A 68 19.48 2.86 16.08
C THR A 68 19.51 1.34 15.99
N ASP A 69 20.51 0.70 16.58
CA ASP A 69 20.59 -0.76 16.61
C ASP A 69 19.37 -1.40 17.27
N GLN A 70 18.82 -0.77 18.32
CA GLN A 70 17.59 -1.21 18.97
C GLN A 70 16.38 -1.17 18.01
N GLN A 71 16.30 -0.14 17.17
CA GLN A 71 15.24 -0.01 16.15
C GLN A 71 15.40 -1.05 15.04
N ILE A 72 16.63 -1.38 14.65
CA ILE A 72 16.91 -2.47 13.69
C ILE A 72 16.47 -3.82 14.27
N VAL A 73 16.77 -4.09 15.54
CA VAL A 73 16.34 -5.34 16.20
C VAL A 73 14.82 -5.44 16.21
N ALA A 74 14.12 -4.38 16.60
CA ALA A 74 12.65 -4.34 16.61
C ALA A 74 12.05 -4.56 15.21
N PHE A 75 12.65 -3.96 14.19
CA PHE A 75 12.24 -4.13 12.79
C PHE A 75 12.39 -5.58 12.32
N VAL A 76 13.54 -6.21 12.57
CA VAL A 76 13.79 -7.60 12.18
C VAL A 76 12.82 -8.54 12.90
N GLU A 77 12.56 -8.30 14.18
CA GLU A 77 11.63 -9.11 14.97
C GLU A 77 10.18 -8.98 14.46
N ALA A 78 9.77 -7.79 14.04
CA ALA A 78 8.47 -7.58 13.39
C ALA A 78 8.40 -8.28 12.02
N PHE A 79 9.44 -8.16 11.19
CA PHE A 79 9.50 -8.78 9.88
C PHE A 79 9.45 -10.32 9.94
N LYS A 80 10.09 -10.93 10.95
CA LYS A 80 10.00 -12.38 11.21
C LYS A 80 8.56 -12.87 11.37
N ARG A 81 7.68 -12.04 11.95
CA ARG A 81 6.26 -12.37 12.15
C ARG A 81 5.46 -12.25 10.85
N CYS A 82 5.92 -11.41 9.92
CA CYS A 82 5.22 -11.10 8.67
C CYS A 82 6.19 -10.88 7.49
N PRO A 83 6.77 -11.95 6.90
CA PRO A 83 7.84 -11.87 5.90
C PRO A 83 7.32 -11.57 4.48
N TYR A 84 6.35 -10.66 4.35
CA TYR A 84 5.79 -10.27 3.06
C TYR A 84 6.45 -8.98 2.53
N PRO A 85 6.76 -8.89 1.22
CA PRO A 85 7.36 -7.69 0.64
C PRO A 85 6.55 -6.41 0.89
N LEU A 86 5.22 -6.51 0.92
CA LEU A 86 4.36 -5.36 1.23
C LEU A 86 4.55 -4.89 2.68
N PHE A 87 4.71 -5.82 3.63
CA PHE A 87 4.91 -5.49 5.04
C PHE A 87 6.25 -4.79 5.20
N LEU A 88 7.28 -5.31 4.54
CA LEU A 88 8.60 -4.72 4.48
C LEU A 88 8.54 -3.27 3.97
N LYS A 89 7.87 -3.03 2.84
CA LYS A 89 7.74 -1.68 2.27
C LYS A 89 7.04 -0.71 3.24
N MET A 90 5.94 -1.13 3.85
CA MET A 90 5.18 -0.29 4.79
C MET A 90 6.00 0.05 6.03
N THR A 91 6.62 -0.96 6.64
CA THR A 91 7.43 -0.79 7.86
C THR A 91 8.68 0.04 7.61
N ILE A 92 9.35 -0.11 6.46
CA ILE A 92 10.47 0.78 6.08
C ILE A 92 10.01 2.23 5.95
N THR A 93 8.84 2.45 5.33
CA THR A 93 8.28 3.79 5.15
C THR A 93 8.01 4.48 6.48
N ASP A 94 7.56 3.73 7.50
CA ASP A 94 7.44 4.23 8.87
C ASP A 94 8.81 4.38 9.55
N ALA A 95 9.72 3.42 9.37
CA ALA A 95 11.05 3.42 9.99
C ALA A 95 11.92 4.63 9.58
N ILE A 96 11.81 5.06 8.32
CA ILE A 96 12.50 6.28 7.83
C ILE A 96 12.09 7.52 8.65
N LYS A 97 10.85 7.56 9.17
CA LYS A 97 10.30 8.67 9.95
C LYS A 97 10.65 8.60 11.44
N TRP A 98 11.19 7.50 11.95
CA TRP A 98 11.53 7.35 13.37
C TRP A 98 12.62 8.34 13.81
N THR A 99 12.48 8.87 15.01
CA THR A 99 13.55 9.67 15.64
C THR A 99 14.46 8.77 16.47
N SER A 100 15.71 9.21 16.70
CA SER A 100 16.70 8.42 17.45
C SER A 100 16.31 8.14 18.90
N TYR A 101 15.50 9.02 19.50
CA TYR A 101 15.01 8.91 20.87
C TYR A 101 13.65 8.19 20.99
N GLN A 102 13.05 7.81 19.86
CA GLN A 102 11.79 7.07 19.87
C GLN A 102 12.04 5.61 20.24
N THR A 103 11.46 5.18 21.36
CA THR A 103 11.42 3.76 21.73
C THR A 103 10.39 3.03 20.87
N ILE A 104 10.86 2.07 20.09
CA ILE A 104 10.02 1.28 19.20
C ILE A 104 9.70 -0.04 19.87
N ASP A 105 8.42 -0.24 20.17
CA ASP A 105 7.89 -1.53 20.60
C ASP A 105 7.46 -2.31 19.35
N VAL A 106 7.88 -3.56 19.25
CA VAL A 106 7.53 -4.48 18.17
C VAL A 106 6.01 -4.60 18.03
N SER A 107 5.27 -4.54 19.14
CA SER A 107 3.80 -4.56 19.14
C SER A 107 3.18 -3.39 18.35
N LYS A 108 3.86 -2.23 18.32
CA LYS A 108 3.40 -1.03 17.61
C LYS A 108 3.71 -1.05 16.12
N ILE A 109 4.67 -1.86 15.69
CA ILE A 109 4.95 -2.07 14.25
C ILE A 109 3.82 -2.90 13.62
N GLY A 110 3.23 -3.81 14.39
CA GLY A 110 2.12 -4.67 13.98
C GLY A 110 2.59 -6.10 13.67
N GLU A 111 1.76 -7.06 14.03
CA GLU A 111 2.09 -8.50 13.93
C GLU A 111 1.63 -9.15 12.63
N THR A 112 0.63 -8.55 11.99
CA THR A 112 0.03 -9.02 10.74
C THR A 112 -0.14 -7.85 9.78
N MET A 113 -0.21 -8.14 8.47
CA MET A 113 -0.51 -7.12 7.46
C MET A 113 -1.76 -6.32 7.80
N THR A 114 -2.83 -7.01 8.22
CA THR A 114 -4.09 -6.37 8.61
C THR A 114 -3.89 -5.41 9.79
N ASN A 115 -3.09 -5.78 10.79
CA ASN A 115 -2.83 -4.90 11.93
C ASN A 115 -2.06 -3.63 11.51
N VAL A 116 -1.09 -3.76 10.59
CA VAL A 116 -0.36 -2.60 10.06
C VAL A 116 -1.28 -1.67 9.28
N VAL A 117 -2.11 -2.21 8.41
CA VAL A 117 -3.05 -1.42 7.60
C VAL A 117 -4.10 -0.73 8.48
N THR A 118 -4.68 -1.46 9.44
CA THR A 118 -5.67 -0.92 10.39
C THR A 118 -5.07 0.19 11.24
N SER A 119 -3.85 0.02 11.75
CA SER A 119 -3.20 1.06 12.57
C SER A 119 -2.88 2.31 11.76
N ARG A 120 -2.55 2.17 10.47
CA ARG A 120 -2.37 3.30 9.55
C ARG A 120 -3.67 4.05 9.30
N PHE A 121 -4.77 3.36 9.01
CA PHE A 121 -6.05 4.02 8.85
C PHE A 121 -6.51 4.69 10.14
N ALA A 122 -6.32 4.07 11.30
CA ALA A 122 -6.63 4.69 12.60
C ALA A 122 -5.82 5.98 12.86
N ARG A 123 -4.58 6.07 12.36
CA ARG A 123 -3.78 7.30 12.41
C ARG A 123 -4.36 8.37 11.48
N LEU A 124 -4.69 8.01 10.24
CA LEU A 124 -5.32 8.93 9.29
C LEU A 124 -6.67 9.45 9.82
N GLU A 125 -7.50 8.59 10.39
CA GLU A 125 -8.79 8.95 10.98
C GLU A 125 -8.61 9.93 12.15
N ARG A 126 -7.52 9.81 12.92
CA ARG A 126 -7.18 10.76 13.99
C ARG A 126 -6.73 12.12 13.45
N ASP A 127 -5.95 12.12 12.38
CA ASP A 127 -5.32 13.34 11.84
C ASP A 127 -6.30 14.15 10.97
N HIS A 128 -7.21 13.49 10.25
CA HIS A 128 -8.12 14.11 9.28
C HIS A 128 -9.60 14.04 9.67
N GLY A 129 -9.95 13.24 10.67
CA GLY A 129 -11.33 12.94 11.04
C GLY A 129 -11.82 11.62 10.44
N GLU A 130 -12.44 10.79 11.28
CA GLU A 130 -12.99 9.48 10.90
C GLU A 130 -13.97 9.56 9.71
N PRO A 131 -14.97 10.48 9.69
CA PRO A 131 -15.92 10.57 8.58
C PRO A 131 -15.25 10.76 7.24
N LEU A 132 -14.26 11.66 7.18
CA LEU A 132 -13.57 12.02 5.95
C LEU A 132 -12.78 10.84 5.39
N ILE A 133 -11.95 10.18 6.20
CA ILE A 133 -11.15 9.03 5.76
C ILE A 133 -12.04 7.86 5.34
N ARG A 134 -12.99 7.48 6.19
CA ARG A 134 -13.80 6.28 5.97
C ARG A 134 -14.64 6.40 4.71
N ARG A 135 -15.27 7.55 4.50
CA ARG A 135 -16.06 7.81 3.29
C ARG A 135 -15.17 7.92 2.06
N ALA A 136 -14.05 8.63 2.14
CA ALA A 136 -13.14 8.79 1.01
C ALA A 136 -12.61 7.44 0.50
N VAL A 137 -12.04 6.63 1.40
CA VAL A 137 -11.54 5.29 1.04
C VAL A 137 -12.68 4.39 0.57
N GLY A 138 -13.88 4.52 1.15
CA GLY A 138 -15.09 3.83 0.70
C GLY A 138 -15.46 4.16 -0.75
N TYR A 139 -15.45 5.45 -1.13
CA TYR A 139 -15.75 5.87 -2.50
C TYR A 139 -14.70 5.39 -3.50
N ILE A 140 -13.42 5.51 -3.16
CA ILE A 140 -12.33 5.02 -4.00
C ILE A 140 -12.47 3.51 -4.21
N THR A 141 -12.74 2.75 -3.15
CA THR A 141 -12.89 1.28 -3.22
C THR A 141 -14.14 0.86 -3.99
N ALA A 142 -15.23 1.63 -3.90
CA ALA A 142 -16.45 1.37 -4.67
C ALA A 142 -16.31 1.76 -6.15
N SER A 143 -15.33 2.59 -6.51
CA SER A 143 -15.09 3.01 -7.88
C SER A 143 -14.41 1.91 -8.70
N ARG A 144 -14.94 1.63 -9.90
CA ARG A 144 -14.40 0.58 -10.78
C ARG A 144 -13.17 1.04 -11.57
N GLN A 145 -13.11 2.31 -11.92
CA GLN A 145 -12.10 2.90 -12.80
C GLN A 145 -11.31 4.03 -12.10
N GLY A 146 -11.39 4.10 -10.78
CA GLY A 146 -10.92 5.25 -10.02
C GLY A 146 -11.90 6.42 -10.05
N LEU A 147 -11.47 7.52 -9.44
CA LEU A 147 -12.17 8.81 -9.40
C LEU A 147 -11.15 9.90 -9.68
N THR A 148 -11.53 10.89 -10.50
CA THR A 148 -10.73 12.11 -10.65
C THR A 148 -10.81 12.96 -9.38
N SER A 149 -9.84 13.86 -9.17
CA SER A 149 -9.87 14.75 -8.00
C SER A 149 -11.15 15.60 -7.93
N ASN A 150 -11.68 16.03 -9.08
CA ASN A 150 -12.93 16.78 -9.13
C ASN A 150 -14.14 15.93 -8.72
N GLU A 151 -14.25 14.71 -9.26
CA GLU A 151 -15.33 13.78 -8.87
C GLU A 151 -15.25 13.42 -7.38
N MET A 152 -14.04 13.25 -6.86
CA MET A 152 -13.84 12.96 -5.45
C MET A 152 -14.32 14.10 -4.56
N GLU A 153 -13.93 15.34 -4.88
CA GLU A 153 -14.43 16.51 -4.16
C GLU A 153 -15.97 16.67 -4.31
N ASP A 154 -16.53 16.38 -5.48
CA ASP A 154 -17.98 16.40 -5.75
C ASP A 154 -18.72 15.43 -4.85
N ILE A 155 -18.30 14.17 -4.83
CA ILE A 155 -18.93 13.12 -4.02
C ILE A 155 -18.79 13.44 -2.52
N MET A 156 -17.60 13.87 -2.07
CA MET A 156 -17.39 14.23 -0.67
C MET A 156 -18.22 15.46 -0.24
N SER A 157 -18.48 16.40 -1.15
CA SER A 157 -19.32 17.57 -0.87
C SER A 157 -20.82 17.23 -0.74
N LEU A 158 -21.23 16.10 -1.32
CA LEU A 158 -22.59 15.59 -1.27
C LEU A 158 -22.84 14.71 -0.03
N ASP A 159 -21.79 14.17 0.60
CA ASP A 159 -21.94 13.35 1.81
C ASP A 159 -22.22 14.21 3.06
N ASP A 160 -23.40 14.04 3.66
CA ASP A 160 -23.77 14.77 4.88
C ASP A 160 -22.85 14.46 6.06
N THR A 161 -22.39 13.21 6.21
CA THR A 161 -21.51 12.83 7.33
C THR A 161 -20.15 13.53 7.26
N ILE A 162 -19.60 13.72 6.05
CA ILE A 162 -18.38 14.49 5.85
C ILE A 162 -18.65 15.99 6.07
N MET A 163 -19.69 16.52 5.43
CA MET A 163 -19.95 17.96 5.44
C MET A 163 -20.35 18.48 6.82
N ASP A 164 -21.05 17.68 7.62
CA ASP A 164 -21.38 18.01 9.01
C ASP A 164 -20.11 18.25 9.82
N ASP A 165 -19.10 17.38 9.69
CA ASP A 165 -17.80 17.53 10.37
C ASP A 165 -17.01 18.73 9.82
N VAL A 166 -16.93 18.88 8.49
CA VAL A 166 -16.18 19.97 7.85
C VAL A 166 -16.72 21.35 8.24
N VAL A 167 -18.04 21.53 8.32
CA VAL A 167 -18.66 22.82 8.64
C VAL A 167 -18.42 23.23 10.10
N THR A 168 -18.17 22.29 11.02
CA THR A 168 -17.78 22.64 12.40
C THR A 168 -16.45 23.38 12.46
N THR A 169 -15.53 23.05 11.56
CA THR A 169 -14.15 23.54 11.56
C THR A 169 -13.94 24.68 10.55
N TYR A 170 -14.60 24.61 9.39
CA TYR A 170 -14.41 25.53 8.28
C TYR A 170 -15.68 26.34 7.97
N LYS A 171 -15.54 27.67 7.87
CA LYS A 171 -16.61 28.55 7.38
C LYS A 171 -16.68 28.46 5.86
N LEU A 172 -17.70 27.76 5.36
CA LEU A 172 -17.90 27.57 3.92
C LEU A 172 -18.85 28.63 3.34
N SER A 173 -18.52 29.18 2.18
CA SER A 173 -19.38 30.13 1.45
C SER A 173 -20.46 29.42 0.61
N ARG A 174 -20.18 28.18 0.21
CA ARG A 174 -21.08 27.27 -0.52
C ARG A 174 -20.83 25.86 0.01
N ARG A 175 -21.82 24.97 -0.12
CA ARG A 175 -21.67 23.56 0.27
C ARG A 175 -20.68 22.85 -0.67
N ARG A 176 -19.40 22.91 -0.32
CA ARG A 176 -18.28 22.34 -1.06
C ARG A 176 -17.15 22.04 -0.08
N ILE A 177 -16.59 20.84 -0.16
CA ILE A 177 -15.40 20.52 0.63
C ILE A 177 -14.23 21.41 0.19
N PRO A 178 -13.48 22.05 1.12
CA PRO A 178 -12.27 22.77 0.75
C PRO A 178 -11.28 21.85 0.03
N THR A 179 -10.87 22.21 -1.19
CA THR A 179 -9.90 21.45 -2.00
C THR A 179 -8.62 21.10 -1.22
N LEU A 180 -8.18 21.98 -0.31
CA LEU A 180 -7.02 21.74 0.53
C LEU A 180 -7.16 20.51 1.44
N LEU A 181 -8.37 20.17 1.90
CA LEU A 181 -8.60 18.96 2.69
C LEU A 181 -8.35 17.71 1.85
N TRP A 182 -8.87 17.69 0.62
CA TRP A 182 -8.65 16.57 -0.29
C TRP A 182 -7.17 16.43 -0.67
N ILE A 183 -6.49 17.53 -1.01
CA ILE A 183 -5.06 17.50 -1.37
C ILE A 183 -4.22 16.93 -0.22
N ARG A 184 -4.40 17.42 1.00
CA ARG A 184 -3.65 16.92 2.17
C ARG A 184 -3.92 15.44 2.44
N LEU A 185 -5.19 15.05 2.33
CA LEU A 185 -5.60 13.66 2.48
C LEU A 185 -4.94 12.77 1.41
N GLN A 186 -4.92 13.22 0.15
CA GLN A 186 -4.28 12.52 -0.95
C GLN A 186 -2.77 12.35 -0.73
N GLU A 187 -2.09 13.41 -0.26
CA GLU A 187 -0.66 13.36 0.07
C GLU A 187 -0.37 12.33 1.18
N ASP A 188 -1.19 12.30 2.24
CA ASP A 188 -1.01 11.38 3.36
C ASP A 188 -1.39 9.93 3.02
N MET A 189 -2.22 9.71 2.00
CA MET A 189 -2.58 8.38 1.49
C MET A 189 -1.78 7.95 0.26
N ASN A 190 -0.80 8.73 -0.20
CA ASN A 190 -0.11 8.50 -1.48
C ASN A 190 0.56 7.11 -1.60
N ASP A 191 0.92 6.48 -0.48
CA ASP A 191 1.46 5.12 -0.47
C ASP A 191 0.40 4.00 -0.43
N LEU A 192 -0.87 4.36 -0.25
CA LEU A 192 -2.02 3.46 -0.18
C LEU A 192 -2.89 3.50 -1.46
N ILE A 193 -2.92 4.63 -2.16
CA ILE A 193 -3.66 4.81 -3.41
C ILE A 193 -2.74 4.65 -4.61
N THR A 194 -3.30 4.23 -5.74
CA THR A 194 -2.57 4.11 -7.01
C THR A 194 -3.32 4.86 -8.09
N GLU A 195 -2.58 5.61 -8.91
CA GLU A 195 -3.14 6.31 -10.06
C GLU A 195 -3.40 5.31 -11.19
N CYS A 196 -4.63 5.29 -11.70
CA CYS A 196 -4.99 4.57 -12.91
C CYS A 196 -4.86 5.52 -14.09
N TRP A 197 -3.98 5.20 -15.04
CA TRP A 197 -3.76 5.93 -16.29
C TRP A 197 -4.55 5.30 -17.43
#